data_AF-X6FP34-F1
#
_entry.id   AF-X6FP34-F1
#
_cell.length_a   1.000
_cell.length_b   1.000
_cell.length_c   1.000
_cell.angle_alpha   90.00
_cell.angle_beta   90.00
_cell.angle_gamma   90.00
#
_symmetry.space_group_name_H-M   'P 1'
#
loop_
_entity.id
_entity.type
_entity.pdbx_description
1 polymer ?
#
loop_
_entity_poly.entity_id
_entity_poly.type
_entity_poly.pdbx_seq_one_letter_code
_entity_poly.pdbx_strand_id
1 'polypeptide(L)'
;MTFFGLYIAACASGTATGDKKPNTVSTIERRLSSLSWNFAQRGEPLNRKDRHIATVMAGIRNTHASPPRQKEAILPEDLIAMLETLDRGTLRGLRDCAMLLLGFAGGLRRSEIVGLDIGRDQTEILLAGLSFFLTRACW
;
A
#
# COMPACT_ATOMS: atom_id res chain seq x y z
N MET A 1 -4.19 30.14 -9.90
CA MET A 1 -4.35 28.72 -9.50
C MET A 1 -4.69 27.77 -10.67
N THR A 2 -4.54 28.19 -11.94
CA THR A 2 -4.92 27.42 -13.14
C THR A 2 -3.94 26.29 -13.52
N PHE A 3 -2.67 26.39 -13.10
CA PHE A 3 -1.61 25.45 -13.50
C PHE A 3 -1.80 24.03 -12.96
N PHE A 4 -2.37 23.87 -11.76
CA PHE A 4 -2.59 22.54 -11.18
C PHE A 4 -3.66 21.74 -11.93
N GLY A 5 -4.77 22.37 -12.32
CA GLY A 5 -5.81 21.69 -13.10
C GLY A 5 -5.30 21.20 -14.45
N LEU A 6 -4.49 22.03 -15.13
CA LEU A 6 -3.84 21.64 -16.38
C LEU A 6 -2.85 20.48 -16.18
N TYR A 7 -2.04 20.52 -15.12
CA TYR A 7 -1.11 19.44 -14.78
C TYR A 7 -1.83 18.12 -14.49
N ILE A 8 -2.93 18.17 -13.74
CA ILE A 8 -3.76 17.00 -13.41
C ILE A 8 -4.38 16.42 -14.70
N ALA A 9 -4.93 17.27 -15.56
CA ALA A 9 -5.47 16.85 -16.87
C ALA A 9 -4.39 16.23 -17.76
N ALA A 10 -3.18 16.82 -17.80
CA ALA A 10 -2.04 16.27 -18.52
C ALA A 10 -1.58 14.92 -17.95
N CYS A 11 -1.71 14.71 -16.63
CA CYS A 11 -1.44 13.41 -16.02
C CYS A 11 -2.47 12.36 -16.46
N ALA A 12 -3.75 12.73 -16.58
CA ALA A 12 -4.81 11.84 -17.03
C ALA A 12 -4.76 11.53 -18.53
N SER A 13 -4.33 12.47 -19.37
CA SER A 13 -4.15 12.24 -20.81
C SER A 13 -2.80 11.61 -21.17
N GLY A 14 -1.88 11.51 -20.21
CA GLY A 14 -0.54 10.97 -20.40
C GLY A 14 0.48 11.97 -20.96
N THR A 15 0.10 13.23 -21.19
CA THR A 15 1.02 14.25 -21.71
C THR A 15 1.95 14.86 -20.65
N ALA A 16 1.75 14.55 -19.36
CA ALA A 16 2.57 15.08 -18.27
C ALA A 16 3.95 14.40 -18.11
N THR A 17 4.15 13.21 -18.67
CA THR A 17 5.39 12.42 -18.50
C THR A 17 5.89 11.94 -19.86
N GLY A 18 7.22 11.84 -20.04
CA GLY A 18 7.83 11.49 -21.34
C GLY A 18 7.35 10.17 -21.94
N ASP A 19 6.86 9.25 -21.10
CA ASP A 19 6.34 7.94 -21.50
C ASP A 19 4.98 8.00 -22.23
N LYS A 20 4.34 9.18 -22.33
CA LYS A 20 3.05 9.42 -23.00
C LYS A 20 1.89 8.52 -22.54
N LYS A 21 1.99 7.91 -21.36
CA LYS A 21 0.97 7.01 -20.79
C LYS A 21 0.08 7.74 -19.77
N PRO A 22 -1.26 7.62 -19.88
CA PRO A 22 -2.20 8.05 -18.86
C PRO A 22 -1.87 7.49 -17.47
N ASN A 23 -1.84 8.35 -16.46
CA ASN A 23 -1.72 7.91 -15.09
C ASN A 23 -3.06 7.37 -14.57
N THR A 24 -2.99 6.32 -13.74
CA THR A 24 -4.15 5.89 -12.97
C THR A 24 -4.61 6.98 -12.00
N VAL A 25 -5.89 6.98 -11.65
CA VAL A 25 -6.47 7.90 -10.65
C VAL A 25 -5.64 7.91 -9.35
N SER A 26 -5.29 6.72 -8.84
CA SER A 26 -4.48 6.57 -7.62
C SER A 26 -3.09 7.20 -7.75
N THR A 27 -2.48 7.16 -8.94
CA THR A 27 -1.18 7.79 -9.20
C THR A 27 -1.29 9.31 -9.19
N ILE A 28 -2.35 9.85 -9.78
CA ILE A 28 -2.63 11.30 -9.79
C ILE A 28 -2.88 11.81 -8.36
N GLU A 29 -3.68 11.09 -7.58
CA GLU A 29 -3.96 11.43 -6.18
C GLU A 29 -2.71 11.42 -5.31
N ARG A 30 -1.84 10.41 -5.51
CA ARG A 30 -0.54 10.33 -4.82
C ARG A 30 0.35 11.52 -5.15
N ARG A 31 0.43 11.93 -6.42
CA ARG A 31 1.19 13.13 -6.85
C ARG A 31 0.61 14.41 -6.23
N LEU A 32 -0.71 14.54 -6.16
CA LEU A 32 -1.34 15.68 -5.48
C LEU A 32 -1.03 15.70 -3.98
N SER A 33 -0.89 14.54 -3.34
CA SER A 33 -0.48 14.46 -1.93
C SER A 33 0.95 14.92 -1.71
N SER A 34 1.88 14.50 -2.56
CA SER A 34 3.27 14.96 -2.46
C SER A 34 3.39 16.46 -2.73
N LEU A 35 2.64 17.00 -3.70
CA LEU A 35 2.59 18.45 -3.95
C LEU A 35 2.02 19.19 -2.75
N SER A 36 0.85 18.78 -2.25
CA SER A 36 0.20 19.41 -1.10
C SER A 36 1.11 19.44 0.13
N TRP A 37 1.82 18.34 0.40
CA TRP A 37 2.78 18.28 1.49
C TRP A 37 3.97 19.21 1.26
N ASN A 38 4.55 19.22 0.06
CA ASN A 38 5.69 20.08 -0.26
C ASN A 38 5.36 21.58 -0.13
N PHE A 39 4.17 21.97 -0.60
CA PHE A 39 3.66 23.33 -0.49
C PHE A 39 3.38 23.74 0.96
N ALA A 40 2.83 22.83 1.77
CA ALA A 40 2.66 23.04 3.20
C ALA A 40 3.98 23.28 3.93
N GLN A 41 5.05 22.53 3.60
CA GLN A 41 6.38 22.73 4.19
C GLN A 41 7.01 24.09 3.83
N ARG A 42 6.55 24.71 2.73
CA ARG A 42 7.03 26.02 2.25
C ARG A 42 6.17 27.19 2.73
N GLY A 43 5.17 26.95 3.57
CA GLY A 43 4.28 27.98 4.12
C GLY A 43 3.17 28.44 3.17
N GLU A 44 3.05 27.84 1.99
CA GLU A 44 2.08 28.19 0.93
C GLU A 44 1.16 26.99 0.69
N PRO A 45 0.20 26.68 1.57
CA PRO A 45 -0.55 25.43 1.51
C PRO A 45 -1.43 25.35 0.25
N LEU A 46 -1.25 24.28 -0.53
CA LEU A 46 -2.13 23.96 -1.65
C LEU A 46 -3.47 23.42 -1.12
N ASN A 47 -4.55 24.18 -1.29
CA ASN A 47 -5.89 23.73 -0.92
C ASN A 47 -6.45 22.74 -1.94
N ARG A 48 -6.46 21.45 -1.61
CA ARG A 48 -6.99 20.37 -2.45
C ARG A 48 -8.51 20.42 -2.63
N LYS A 49 -9.21 21.12 -1.73
CA LYS A 49 -10.66 21.35 -1.82
C LYS A 49 -11.00 22.54 -2.72
N ASP A 50 -10.01 23.21 -3.29
CA ASP A 50 -10.25 24.22 -4.31
C ASP A 50 -11.15 23.65 -5.41
N ARG A 51 -12.19 24.40 -5.75
CA ARG A 51 -13.25 23.96 -6.68
C ARG A 51 -12.67 23.48 -7.99
N HIS A 52 -11.62 24.13 -8.50
CA HIS A 52 -11.02 23.75 -9.78
C HIS A 52 -10.34 22.38 -9.71
N ILE A 53 -9.56 22.11 -8.66
CA ILE A 53 -8.90 20.81 -8.44
C ILE A 53 -9.96 19.72 -8.24
N ALA A 54 -10.98 20.01 -7.43
CA ALA A 54 -12.06 19.08 -7.16
C ALA A 54 -12.85 18.70 -8.43
N THR A 55 -13.19 19.68 -9.27
CA THR A 55 -13.93 19.44 -10.52
C THR A 55 -13.12 18.61 -11.51
N VAL A 56 -11.84 18.91 -11.73
CA VAL A 56 -10.98 18.13 -12.64
C VAL A 56 -10.81 16.69 -12.14
N MET A 57 -10.59 16.50 -10.84
CA MET A 57 -10.49 15.17 -10.25
C MET A 57 -11.80 14.37 -10.34
N ALA A 58 -12.95 15.03 -10.16
CA ALA A 58 -14.26 14.39 -10.31
C ALA A 58 -14.47 13.89 -11.75
N GLY A 59 -14.14 14.70 -12.75
CA GLY A 59 -14.20 14.30 -14.16
C GLY A 59 -13.29 13.09 -14.45
N ILE A 60 -12.05 13.13 -13.98
CA ILE A 60 -11.09 12.03 -14.16
C ILE A 60 -11.58 10.74 -13.50
N ARG A 61 -12.15 10.81 -12.29
CA ARG A 61 -12.73 9.64 -11.63
C ARG A 61 -13.91 9.07 -12.42
N ASN A 62 -14.79 9.92 -12.94
CA ASN A 62 -15.93 9.46 -13.73
C ASN A 62 -15.51 8.74 -15.02
N THR A 63 -14.42 9.15 -15.65
CA THR A 63 -13.96 8.59 -16.92
C THR A 63 -12.94 7.45 -16.76
N HIS A 64 -12.06 7.51 -15.76
CA HIS A 64 -10.89 6.64 -15.64
C HIS A 64 -10.83 5.83 -14.35
N ALA A 65 -11.79 5.95 -13.43
CA ALA A 65 -11.82 5.07 -12.26
C ALA A 65 -12.08 3.64 -12.71
N SER A 66 -11.15 2.75 -12.36
CA SER A 66 -11.33 1.32 -12.42
C SER A 66 -11.42 0.80 -10.98
N PRO A 67 -12.28 -0.19 -10.70
CA PRO A 67 -12.33 -0.81 -9.38
C PRO A 67 -10.92 -1.27 -8.95
N PRO A 68 -10.56 -1.15 -7.66
CA PRO A 68 -9.29 -1.69 -7.17
C PRO A 68 -9.18 -3.15 -7.57
N ARG A 69 -8.06 -3.54 -8.17
CA ARG A 69 -7.83 -4.94 -8.54
C ARG A 69 -7.68 -5.76 -7.27
N GLN A 70 -8.78 -6.40 -6.85
CA GLN A 70 -8.75 -7.35 -5.75
C GLN A 70 -7.95 -8.56 -6.21
N LYS A 71 -6.90 -8.91 -5.47
CA LYS A 71 -6.24 -10.20 -5.66
C LYS A 71 -7.12 -11.27 -5.01
N GLU A 72 -7.23 -12.43 -5.63
CA GLU A 72 -7.90 -13.57 -5.03
C GLU A 72 -7.28 -13.87 -3.67
N ALA A 73 -8.14 -14.16 -2.70
CA ALA A 73 -7.72 -14.52 -1.36
C ALA A 73 -6.98 -15.87 -1.43
N ILE A 74 -5.86 -15.97 -0.73
CA ILE A 74 -5.17 -17.24 -0.54
C ILE A 74 -6.08 -18.11 0.34
N LEU A 75 -6.40 -19.32 -0.12
CA LEU A 75 -7.15 -20.29 0.65
C LEU A 75 -6.20 -21.19 1.47
N PRO A 76 -6.68 -21.89 2.50
CA PRO A 76 -5.86 -22.84 3.27
C PRO A 76 -5.18 -23.89 2.39
N GLU A 77 -5.84 -24.34 1.31
CA GLU A 77 -5.30 -25.32 0.38
C GLU A 77 -4.12 -24.74 -0.41
N ASP A 78 -4.20 -23.48 -0.83
CA ASP A 78 -3.10 -22.77 -1.49
C ASP A 78 -1.91 -22.63 -0.54
N LEU A 79 -2.17 -22.35 0.74
CA LEU A 79 -1.12 -22.24 1.75
C LEU A 79 -0.40 -23.58 1.95
N ILE A 80 -1.14 -24.69 2.03
CA ILE A 80 -0.54 -26.03 2.13
C ILE A 80 0.35 -26.29 0.91
N ALA A 81 -0.14 -26.03 -0.30
CA ALA A 81 0.64 -26.20 -1.53
C ALA A 81 1.92 -25.33 -1.52
N MET A 82 1.84 -24.07 -1.06
CA MET A 82 3.02 -23.21 -0.91
C MET A 82 4.03 -23.79 0.09
N LEU A 83 3.56 -24.32 1.22
CA LEU A 83 4.41 -24.89 2.27
C LEU A 83 5.07 -26.22 1.87
N GLU A 84 4.53 -26.94 0.90
CA GLU A 84 5.14 -28.14 0.32
C GLU A 84 6.32 -27.81 -0.61
N THR A 85 6.37 -26.60 -1.17
CA THR A 85 7.50 -26.15 -2.00
C THR A 85 8.75 -25.77 -1.20
N LEU A 86 8.63 -25.63 0.13
CA LEU A 86 9.71 -25.16 0.99
C LEU A 86 10.49 -26.31 1.64
N ASP A 87 11.81 -26.29 1.51
CA ASP A 87 12.70 -27.25 2.17
C ASP A 87 12.90 -26.92 3.66
N ARG A 88 12.13 -27.60 4.51
CA ARG A 88 12.18 -27.47 5.98
C ARG A 88 13.44 -28.05 6.62
N GLY A 89 14.31 -28.73 5.86
CA GLY A 89 15.64 -29.13 6.30
C GLY A 89 16.62 -27.97 6.38
N THR A 90 16.29 -26.81 5.80
CA THR A 90 17.14 -25.61 5.82
C THR A 90 16.57 -24.52 6.74
N LEU A 91 17.47 -23.73 7.34
CA LEU A 91 17.06 -22.55 8.13
C LEU A 91 16.24 -21.55 7.30
N ARG A 92 16.53 -21.45 6.00
CA ARG A 92 15.80 -20.57 5.08
C ARG A 92 14.37 -21.06 4.87
N GLY A 93 14.18 -22.34 4.60
CA GLY A 93 12.85 -22.91 4.42
C GLY A 93 12.01 -22.88 5.69
N LEU A 94 12.62 -23.09 6.87
CA LEU A 94 11.93 -22.90 8.15
C LEU A 94 11.49 -21.45 8.37
N ARG A 95 12.35 -20.47 8.05
CA ARG A 95 12.00 -19.04 8.13
C ARG A 95 10.87 -18.69 7.17
N ASP A 96 10.97 -19.09 5.91
CA ASP A 96 9.99 -18.74 4.89
C ASP A 96 8.63 -19.42 5.18
N CYS A 97 8.65 -20.63 5.75
CA CYS A 97 7.49 -21.34 6.29
C CYS A 97 6.83 -20.56 7.44
N ALA A 98 7.64 -20.14 8.44
CA ALA A 98 7.14 -19.34 9.56
C ALA A 98 6.54 -18.01 9.09
N MET A 99 7.18 -17.32 8.14
CA MET A 99 6.69 -16.06 7.57
C MET A 99 5.33 -16.23 6.87
N LEU A 100 5.15 -17.32 6.10
CA LEU A 100 3.87 -17.63 5.45
C LEU A 100 2.78 -17.93 6.47
N LEU A 101 3.06 -18.78 7.44
CA LEU A 101 2.09 -19.17 8.46
C LEU A 101 1.69 -17.99 9.35
N LEU A 102 2.66 -17.20 9.83
CA LEU A 102 2.39 -16.01 10.65
C LEU A 102 1.65 -14.94 9.87
N GLY A 103 2.06 -14.70 8.62
CA GLY A 103 1.39 -13.74 7.73
C GLY A 103 -0.06 -14.12 7.46
N PHE A 104 -0.32 -15.41 7.22
CA PHE A 104 -1.67 -15.92 6.95
C PHE A 104 -2.55 -15.93 8.20
N ALA A 105 -2.08 -16.51 9.32
CA ALA A 105 -2.86 -16.63 10.55
C ALA A 105 -3.14 -15.28 11.21
N GLY A 106 -2.19 -14.35 11.15
CA GLY A 106 -2.32 -13.00 11.73
C GLY A 106 -2.89 -11.95 10.78
N GLY A 107 -3.13 -12.28 9.50
CA GLY A 107 -3.52 -11.29 8.48
C GLY A 107 -2.50 -10.16 8.31
N LEU A 108 -1.22 -10.45 8.60
CA LEU A 108 -0.17 -9.44 8.71
C LEU A 108 0.32 -8.99 7.33
N ARG A 109 0.46 -7.68 7.16
CA ARG A 109 1.13 -7.06 6.02
C ARG A 109 2.63 -7.33 6.12
N ARG A 110 3.31 -7.31 4.98
CA ARG A 110 4.78 -7.46 4.92
C ARG A 110 5.52 -6.56 5.91
N SER A 111 5.11 -5.30 6.05
CA SER A 111 5.74 -4.34 6.97
C SER A 111 5.53 -4.71 8.44
N GLU A 112 4.41 -5.35 8.76
CA GLU A 112 4.10 -5.84 10.11
C GLU A 112 4.95 -7.06 10.43
N ILE A 113 5.06 -8.02 9.49
CA ILE A 113 5.92 -9.20 9.66
C ILE A 113 7.40 -8.80 9.83
N VAL A 114 7.88 -7.82 9.06
CA VAL A 114 9.26 -7.31 9.18
C VAL A 114 9.46 -6.51 10.46
N GLY A 115 8.42 -5.88 10.99
CA GLY A 115 8.43 -5.13 12.24
C GLY A 115 8.15 -5.98 13.49
N LEU A 116 7.98 -7.30 13.34
CA LEU A 116 7.86 -8.21 14.48
C LEU A 116 9.17 -8.21 15.25
N ASP A 117 9.10 -7.72 16.48
CA ASP A 117 10.19 -7.83 17.43
C ASP A 117 9.88 -8.99 18.39
N ILE A 118 10.83 -9.93 18.46
CA ILE A 118 10.71 -11.18 19.24
C ILE A 118 11.55 -11.03 20.51
N GLY A 119 11.41 -9.88 21.17
CA GLY A 119 11.98 -9.63 22.49
C GLY A 119 11.37 -10.56 23.55
N ARG A 120 12.14 -10.88 24.58
CA ARG A 120 11.77 -11.81 25.67
C ARG A 120 10.45 -11.45 26.37
N ASP A 121 10.10 -10.16 26.39
CA ASP A 121 8.89 -9.62 27.03
C ASP A 121 7.83 -9.13 26.01
N GLN A 122 8.01 -9.41 24.72
CA GLN A 122 7.15 -8.90 23.63
C GLN A 122 6.29 -9.98 22.97
N THR A 123 6.42 -11.23 23.41
CA THR A 123 5.62 -12.37 22.94
C THR A 123 4.89 -12.98 24.13
N GLU A 124 3.56 -12.88 24.15
CA GLU A 124 2.74 -13.55 25.16
C GLU A 124 2.09 -14.79 24.54
N ILE A 125 2.35 -15.95 25.16
CA ILE A 125 1.71 -17.21 24.80
C ILE A 125 0.48 -17.35 25.70
N LEU A 126 -0.70 -17.16 25.11
CA LEU A 126 -1.99 -17.35 25.77
C LEU A 126 -2.53 -18.74 25.45
N LEU A 127 -3.39 -19.28 26.31
CA LEU A 127 -4.09 -20.55 26.07
C LEU A 127 -4.90 -20.57 24.76
N ALA A 128 -5.20 -19.39 24.20
CA ALA A 128 -5.95 -19.23 22.94
C ALA A 128 -5.08 -18.86 21.72
N GLY A 129 -3.76 -18.68 21.87
CA GLY A 129 -2.88 -18.34 20.75
C GLY A 129 -1.61 -17.56 21.14
N LEU A 130 -0.74 -17.31 20.16
CA LEU A 130 0.39 -16.40 20.30
C LEU A 130 -0.04 -14.97 20.00
N SER A 131 0.29 -14.04 20.89
CA SER A 131 0.18 -12.60 20.63
C SER A 131 1.56 -11.98 20.50
N PHE A 132 1.71 -11.11 19.50
CA PHE A 132 2.95 -10.39 19.21
C PHE A 132 2.71 -8.89 19.36
N PHE A 133 3.65 -8.19 19.99
CA PHE A 133 3.63 -6.73 20.01
C PHE A 133 4.18 -6.19 18.69
N LEU A 134 3.33 -5.53 17.90
CA LEU A 134 3.74 -4.87 16.66
C LEU A 134 4.32 -3.49 16.99
N THR A 135 5.65 -3.38 16.95
CA THR A 135 6.32 -2.08 16.97
C THR A 135 5.86 -1.34 15.71
N ARG A 136 5.03 -0.31 15.87
CA ARG A 136 4.36 0.43 14.78
C ARG A 136 5.25 0.53 13.53
N ALA A 137 4.97 -0.31 12.54
CA ALA A 137 5.60 -0.24 11.23
C ALA A 137 5.03 0.99 10.52
N CYS A 138 5.65 2.14 10.76
CA CYS A 138 5.27 3.42 10.19
C CYS A 138 5.56 3.40 8.68
N TRP A 139 4.51 3.47 7.87
CA TRP A 139 4.52 4.03 6.50
C TRP A 139 3.23 4.80 6.26
#